data_AF-A0A9X6RJT2-F1
#
_entry.id   AF-A0A9X6RJT2-F1
#
_cell.length_a   1.000
_cell.length_b   1.000
_cell.length_c   1.000
_cell.angle_alpha   90.00
_cell.angle_beta   90.00
_cell.angle_gamma   90.00
#
_symmetry.space_group_name_H-M   'P 1'
#
loop_
_entity.id
_entity.type
_entity.pdbx_description
1 polymer ?
#
loop_
_entity_poly.entity_id
_entity_poly.type
_entity_poly.pdbx_seq_one_letter_code
_entity_poly.pdbx_strand_id
1 'polypeptide(L)'
;MQKKSDATKGKNMKNPTRQDVLNFTSAAWESIIEECIRNAFLKSEITFVESFFEVEEEMADFTLVVFSLEQLLCELNPFRYLNVFTLKRTLYTELVIIVLNLLWNYPYLVIFNQKQQVSSPSLHTWNATMTKVDIISCVSIWVTLLVTIILLTKAMAKHARARQRMVSESQHGSASNSSKGRTNSILLLCSAIIYSVTQFPFLVYHLLRMAEEPPYCWINIPQKAVALALVFGENLSILGYAIDFFVCYLSSTGFRRQVRSLIAGSKTNGQGASFSSSDCDGNRPLQSQRLSGELHCQDNGSPVFLLRLTIVTCGLKFIRCILFHFLSNCISFPRGD
;
A
#
# COMPACT_ATOMS: atom_id res chain seq x y z
N MET A 1 -41.45 58.23 -33.34
CA MET A 1 -40.04 57.87 -33.62
C MET A 1 -39.15 59.07 -33.29
N GLN A 2 -38.46 59.03 -32.14
CA GLN A 2 -37.57 60.09 -31.68
C GLN A 2 -36.24 59.44 -31.26
N LYS A 3 -35.18 59.73 -32.02
CA LYS A 3 -33.84 59.17 -31.89
C LYS A 3 -33.05 60.08 -30.93
N LYS A 4 -32.86 59.64 -29.69
CA LYS A 4 -31.98 60.31 -28.72
C LYS A 4 -30.53 60.03 -29.11
N SER A 5 -29.83 61.08 -29.51
CA SER A 5 -28.40 61.07 -29.81
C SER A 5 -27.65 61.40 -28.52
N ASP A 6 -27.15 60.37 -27.83
CA ASP A 6 -26.30 60.57 -26.66
C ASP A 6 -24.90 60.99 -27.11
N ALA A 7 -24.53 62.20 -26.69
CA ALA A 7 -23.26 62.83 -26.99
C ALA A 7 -22.11 62.07 -26.33
N THR A 8 -21.27 61.47 -27.17
CA THR A 8 -20.00 60.84 -26.81
C THR A 8 -19.07 61.88 -26.21
N LYS A 9 -19.00 61.93 -24.87
CA LYS A 9 -18.07 62.78 -24.13
C LYS A 9 -16.66 62.20 -24.30
N GLY A 10 -15.92 62.72 -25.26
CA GLY A 10 -14.53 62.40 -25.52
C GLY A 10 -13.66 62.68 -24.29
N LYS A 11 -13.42 61.64 -23.49
CA LYS A 11 -12.33 61.66 -22.50
C LYS A 11 -11.03 61.63 -23.29
N ASN A 12 -10.26 62.71 -23.20
CA ASN A 12 -8.86 62.74 -23.62
C ASN A 12 -8.12 61.57 -22.95
N MET A 13 -7.94 60.48 -23.70
CA MET A 13 -7.02 59.41 -23.32
C MET A 13 -5.62 60.01 -23.38
N LYS A 14 -5.12 60.38 -22.20
CA LYS A 14 -3.71 60.72 -21.99
C LYS A 14 -2.91 59.52 -22.50
N ASN A 15 -2.14 59.72 -23.56
CA ASN A 15 -1.27 58.67 -24.11
C ASN A 15 -0.42 58.14 -22.95
N PRO A 16 -0.47 56.81 -22.69
CA PRO A 16 0.31 56.23 -21.61
C PRO A 16 1.77 56.57 -21.86
N THR A 17 2.37 57.22 -20.88
CA THR A 17 3.78 57.60 -20.95
C THR A 17 4.60 56.31 -21.06
N ARG A 18 5.66 56.31 -21.87
CA ARG A 18 6.51 55.13 -22.12
C ARG A 18 6.97 54.42 -20.84
N GLN A 19 7.06 55.16 -19.73
CA GLN A 19 7.39 54.66 -18.39
C GLN A 19 6.28 53.78 -17.78
N ASP A 20 5.01 54.07 -18.01
CA ASP A 20 3.88 53.30 -17.48
C ASP A 20 3.76 51.94 -18.17
N VAL A 21 4.10 51.89 -19.47
CA VAL A 21 4.16 50.64 -20.24
C VAL A 21 5.31 49.74 -19.74
N LEU A 22 6.46 50.32 -19.39
CA LEU A 22 7.60 49.56 -18.85
C LEU A 22 7.36 49.05 -17.42
N ASN A 23 6.66 49.83 -16.59
CA ASN A 23 6.31 49.39 -15.23
C ASN A 23 5.22 48.30 -15.24
N PHE A 24 4.27 48.38 -16.18
CA PHE A 24 3.23 47.36 -16.34
C PHE A 24 3.79 46.03 -16.86
N THR A 25 4.75 46.06 -17.79
CA THR A 25 5.40 44.84 -18.27
C THR A 25 6.27 44.20 -17.19
N SER A 26 7.00 44.97 -16.39
CA SER A 26 7.85 44.42 -15.31
C SER A 26 7.03 43.64 -14.27
N ALA A 27 5.92 44.21 -13.78
CA ALA A 27 5.07 43.56 -12.79
C ALA A 27 4.36 42.31 -13.35
N ALA A 28 3.95 42.34 -14.61
CA ALA A 28 3.37 41.17 -15.28
C ALA A 28 4.40 40.04 -15.46
N TRP A 29 5.65 40.37 -15.80
CA TRP A 29 6.72 39.39 -15.91
C TRP A 29 7.09 38.75 -14.56
N GLU A 30 7.13 39.52 -13.48
CA GLU A 30 7.38 38.98 -12.14
C GLU A 30 6.27 38.01 -11.68
N SER A 31 5.00 38.36 -11.93
CA SER A 31 3.87 37.48 -11.63
C SER A 31 3.92 36.15 -12.41
N ILE A 32 4.30 36.18 -13.69
CA ILE A 32 4.41 34.98 -14.52
C ILE A 32 5.58 34.11 -14.04
N ILE A 33 6.71 34.73 -13.65
CA ILE A 33 7.87 34.00 -13.15
C ILE A 33 7.55 33.32 -11.81
N GLU A 34 6.89 33.99 -10.87
CA GLU A 34 6.48 33.37 -9.60
C GLU A 34 5.50 32.22 -9.81
N GLU A 35 4.53 32.36 -10.72
CA GLU A 35 3.57 31.31 -11.04
C GLU A 35 4.26 30.12 -11.73
N CYS A 36 5.21 30.36 -12.63
CA CYS A 36 6.04 29.32 -13.22
C CYS A 36 6.92 28.60 -12.18
N ILE A 37 7.55 29.31 -11.25
CA ILE A 37 8.37 28.72 -10.18
C ILE A 37 7.50 27.88 -9.24
N ARG A 38 6.34 28.39 -8.85
CA ARG A 38 5.38 27.66 -8.00
C ARG A 38 4.86 26.41 -8.69
N ASN A 39 4.51 26.50 -9.97
CA ASN A 39 4.05 25.36 -10.76
C ASN A 39 5.16 24.34 -11.00
N ALA A 40 6.41 24.77 -11.20
CA ALA A 40 7.56 23.88 -11.31
C ALA A 40 7.86 23.15 -9.99
N PHE A 41 7.80 23.87 -8.87
CA PHE A 41 7.99 23.30 -7.54
C PHE A 41 6.89 22.29 -7.19
N LEU A 42 5.62 22.67 -7.36
CA LEU A 42 4.47 21.78 -7.18
C LEU A 42 4.56 20.54 -8.07
N LYS A 43 4.96 20.70 -9.34
CA LYS A 43 5.14 19.57 -10.25
C LYS A 43 6.25 18.63 -9.78
N SER A 44 7.37 19.17 -9.29
CA SER A 44 8.46 18.36 -8.75
C SER A 44 8.07 17.60 -7.48
N GLU A 45 7.30 18.22 -6.58
CA GLU A 45 6.81 17.59 -5.36
C GLU A 45 5.77 16.51 -5.67
N ILE A 46 4.79 16.81 -6.54
CA ILE A 46 3.76 15.84 -6.95
C ILE A 46 4.43 14.61 -7.56
N THR A 47 5.42 14.78 -8.43
CA THR A 47 6.03 13.61 -9.06
C THR A 47 6.97 12.84 -8.13
N PHE A 48 7.69 13.51 -7.24
CA PHE A 48 8.44 12.80 -6.19
C PHE A 48 7.51 11.92 -5.34
N VAL A 49 6.34 12.46 -5.01
CA VAL A 49 5.29 11.76 -4.27
C VAL A 49 4.73 10.58 -5.07
N GLU A 50 4.49 10.73 -6.38
CA GLU A 50 4.07 9.63 -7.28
C GLU A 50 5.11 8.50 -7.33
N SER A 51 6.40 8.81 -7.50
CA SER A 51 7.44 7.77 -7.49
C SER A 51 7.57 7.09 -6.13
N PHE A 52 7.45 7.84 -5.03
CA PHE A 52 7.45 7.27 -3.69
C PHE A 52 6.29 6.28 -3.48
N PHE A 53 5.14 6.58 -4.06
CA PHE A 53 3.95 5.75 -4.01
C PHE A 53 4.08 4.43 -4.78
N GLU A 54 4.79 4.42 -5.91
CA GLU A 54 5.11 3.19 -6.64
C GLU A 54 6.01 2.28 -5.78
N VAL A 55 7.02 2.85 -5.12
CA VAL A 55 7.90 2.09 -4.20
C VAL A 55 7.12 1.47 -3.03
N GLU A 56 6.14 2.19 -2.49
CA GLU A 56 5.30 1.69 -1.39
C GLU A 56 4.42 0.50 -1.81
N GLU A 57 3.92 0.50 -3.05
CA GLU A 57 3.12 -0.59 -3.59
C GLU A 57 3.96 -1.85 -3.74
N GLU A 58 5.13 -1.76 -4.39
CA GLU A 58 6.04 -2.88 -4.54
C GLU A 58 6.52 -3.43 -3.19
N MET A 59 6.84 -2.55 -2.24
CA MET A 59 7.24 -2.94 -0.89
C MET A 59 6.16 -3.77 -0.20
N ALA A 60 4.89 -3.35 -0.29
CA ALA A 60 3.78 -4.09 0.29
C ALA A 60 3.63 -5.49 -0.32
N ASP A 61 3.84 -5.61 -1.63
CA ASP A 61 3.74 -6.88 -2.35
C ASP A 61 4.87 -7.85 -1.98
N PHE A 62 6.10 -7.36 -1.88
CA PHE A 62 7.23 -8.15 -1.38
C PHE A 62 7.03 -8.59 0.07
N THR A 63 6.54 -7.70 0.95
CA THR A 63 6.24 -8.05 2.33
C THR A 63 5.15 -9.13 2.41
N LEU A 64 4.12 -9.06 1.55
CA LEU A 64 3.09 -10.11 1.47
C LEU A 64 3.67 -11.45 1.02
N VAL A 65 4.53 -11.46 0.00
CA VAL A 65 5.23 -12.68 -0.47
C VAL A 65 6.06 -13.28 0.64
N VAL A 66 6.92 -12.48 1.28
CA VAL A 66 7.83 -12.94 2.33
C VAL A 66 7.06 -13.46 3.53
N PHE A 67 6.01 -12.75 3.96
CA PHE A 67 5.16 -13.20 5.05
C PHE A 67 4.43 -14.51 4.71
N SER A 68 3.97 -14.66 3.47
CA SER A 68 3.33 -15.90 2.99
C SER A 68 4.30 -17.07 3.00
N LEU A 69 5.54 -16.85 2.57
CA LEU A 69 6.61 -17.85 2.59
C LEU A 69 7.01 -18.22 4.02
N GLU A 70 7.15 -17.23 4.92
CA GLU A 70 7.42 -17.46 6.34
C GLU A 70 6.34 -18.33 6.99
N GLN A 71 5.07 -18.03 6.72
CA GLN A 71 3.94 -18.83 7.24
C GLN A 71 3.92 -20.24 6.63
N LEU A 72 4.25 -20.39 5.34
CA LEU A 72 4.39 -21.70 4.72
C LEU A 72 5.50 -22.51 5.40
N LEU A 73 6.65 -21.89 5.67
CA LEU A 73 7.77 -22.55 6.36
C LEU A 73 7.41 -22.95 7.80
N CYS A 74 6.67 -22.11 8.53
CA CYS A 74 6.09 -22.43 9.84
C CYS A 74 5.23 -23.69 9.79
N GLU A 75 4.33 -23.77 8.81
CA GLU A 75 3.39 -24.89 8.68
C GLU A 75 4.08 -26.17 8.22
N LEU A 76 5.10 -26.07 7.36
CA LEU A 76 5.88 -27.23 6.90
C LEU A 76 6.77 -27.80 8.02
N ASN A 77 7.37 -26.95 8.86
CA ASN A 77 8.37 -27.36 9.85
C ASN A 77 8.19 -26.66 11.22
N PRO A 78 7.10 -26.92 11.96
CA PRO A 78 6.77 -26.17 13.18
C PRO A 78 7.88 -26.23 14.26
N PHE A 79 8.54 -27.38 14.42
CA PHE A 79 9.57 -27.56 15.46
C PHE A 79 10.86 -26.79 15.18
N ARG A 80 11.28 -26.70 13.92
CA ARG A 80 12.52 -25.99 13.57
C ARG A 80 12.35 -24.48 13.67
N TYR A 81 11.14 -24.00 13.38
CA TYR A 81 10.89 -22.56 13.24
C TYR A 81 10.40 -21.88 14.53
N LEU A 82 9.98 -22.63 15.56
CA LEU A 82 9.61 -22.07 16.87
C LEU A 82 10.68 -21.15 17.47
N ASN A 83 11.97 -21.48 17.30
CA ASN A 83 13.08 -20.66 17.83
C ASN A 83 13.59 -19.60 16.86
N VAL A 84 13.07 -19.58 15.63
CA VAL A 84 13.61 -18.78 14.54
C VAL A 84 12.84 -17.47 14.37
N PHE A 85 11.56 -17.45 14.73
CA PHE A 85 10.70 -16.27 14.67
C PHE A 85 10.94 -15.35 15.87
N THR A 86 11.93 -14.49 15.73
CA THR A 86 12.20 -13.40 16.68
C THR A 86 11.84 -12.07 16.05
N LEU A 87 11.34 -11.13 16.87
CA LEU A 87 11.03 -9.75 16.44
C LEU A 87 12.19 -9.10 15.67
N LYS A 88 13.42 -9.33 16.14
CA LYS A 88 14.64 -8.81 15.51
C LYS A 88 14.78 -9.29 14.07
N ARG A 89 14.51 -10.56 13.80
CA ARG A 89 14.60 -11.12 12.45
C ARG A 89 13.55 -10.51 11.53
N THR A 90 12.30 -10.36 11.98
CA THR A 90 11.26 -9.69 11.19
C THR A 90 11.66 -8.26 10.84
N LEU A 91 12.23 -7.51 11.80
CA LEU A 91 12.78 -6.17 11.55
C LEU A 91 13.91 -6.17 10.51
N TYR A 92 14.84 -7.12 10.60
CA TYR A 92 15.91 -7.24 9.61
C TYR A 92 15.38 -7.60 8.23
N THR A 93 14.42 -8.54 8.14
CA THR A 93 13.77 -8.91 6.87
C THR A 93 13.09 -7.69 6.25
N GLU A 94 12.32 -6.93 7.02
CA GLU A 94 11.66 -5.72 6.54
C GLU A 94 12.65 -4.65 6.08
N LEU A 95 13.74 -4.43 6.85
CA LEU A 95 14.80 -3.51 6.46
C LEU A 95 15.46 -3.92 5.14
N VAL A 96 15.70 -5.22 4.94
CA VAL A 96 16.25 -5.75 3.69
C VAL A 96 15.27 -5.53 2.53
N ILE A 97 13.97 -5.76 2.73
CA ILE A 97 12.93 -5.48 1.72
C ILE A 97 12.94 -3.99 1.35
N ILE A 98 12.98 -3.09 2.33
CA ILE A 98 13.03 -1.63 2.10
C ILE A 98 14.28 -1.26 1.27
N VAL A 99 15.47 -1.74 1.67
CA VAL A 99 16.72 -1.44 0.97
C VAL A 99 16.70 -1.99 -0.46
N LEU A 100 16.21 -3.21 -0.66
CA LEU A 100 16.08 -3.80 -2.00
C LEU A 100 15.10 -3.02 -2.88
N ASN A 101 13.94 -2.61 -2.35
CA ASN A 101 12.98 -1.79 -3.09
C ASN A 101 13.57 -0.42 -3.46
N LEU A 102 14.30 0.23 -2.55
CA LEU A 102 14.98 1.49 -2.85
C LEU A 102 16.05 1.33 -3.94
N LEU A 103 16.84 0.25 -3.89
CA LEU A 103 17.84 -0.04 -4.92
C LEU A 103 17.20 -0.37 -6.28
N TRP A 104 16.08 -1.10 -6.27
CA TRP A 104 15.32 -1.44 -7.47
C TRP A 104 14.71 -0.20 -8.13
N ASN A 105 14.19 0.72 -7.32
CA ASN A 105 13.53 1.94 -7.78
C ASN A 105 14.51 3.11 -8.03
N TYR A 106 15.77 3.00 -7.59
CA TYR A 106 16.80 4.03 -7.80
C TYR A 106 16.96 4.46 -9.27
N PRO A 107 17.03 3.55 -10.26
CA PRO A 107 17.11 3.94 -11.67
C PRO A 107 15.91 4.75 -12.16
N TYR A 108 14.70 4.46 -11.67
CA TYR A 108 13.50 5.23 -11.99
C TYR A 108 13.64 6.67 -11.50
N LEU A 109 14.11 6.88 -10.25
CA LEU A 109 14.36 8.21 -9.69
C LEU A 109 15.41 8.99 -10.48
N VAL A 110 16.52 8.36 -10.87
CA VAL A 110 17.60 9.02 -11.63
C VAL A 110 17.12 9.44 -13.02
N ILE A 111 16.40 8.55 -13.72
CA ILE A 111 15.98 8.81 -15.09
C ILE A 111 14.80 9.76 -15.15
N PHE A 112 13.93 9.74 -14.14
CA PHE A 112 12.87 10.72 -14.03
C PHE A 112 13.42 12.14 -13.90
N ASN A 113 14.47 12.34 -13.10
CA ASN A 113 15.17 13.62 -13.01
C ASN A 113 15.82 14.03 -14.35
N GLN A 114 16.30 13.07 -15.16
CA GLN A 114 16.87 13.35 -16.49
C GLN A 114 15.80 13.66 -17.57
N LYS A 115 14.62 13.03 -17.51
CA LYS A 115 13.49 13.27 -18.45
C LYS A 115 13.09 14.74 -18.52
N GLN A 116 13.21 15.47 -17.41
CA GLN A 116 12.86 16.88 -17.37
C GLN A 116 13.86 17.79 -18.10
N GLN A 117 15.08 17.31 -18.36
CA GLN A 117 16.15 18.15 -18.91
C GLN A 117 16.43 17.88 -20.39
N VAL A 118 16.43 16.63 -20.86
CA VAL A 118 16.75 16.30 -22.26
C VAL A 118 16.05 15.02 -22.73
N SER A 119 15.27 15.10 -23.83
CA SER A 119 14.69 13.92 -24.47
C SER A 119 15.75 13.24 -25.35
N SER A 120 16.57 12.37 -24.75
CA SER A 120 17.56 11.56 -25.47
C SER A 120 16.94 10.28 -26.02
N PRO A 121 17.31 9.79 -27.22
CA PRO A 121 16.86 8.49 -27.74
C PRO A 121 17.13 7.30 -26.80
N SER A 122 18.14 7.39 -25.94
CA SER A 122 18.41 6.39 -24.90
C SER A 122 17.28 6.22 -23.88
N LEU A 123 16.45 7.25 -23.67
CA LEU A 123 15.31 7.17 -22.76
C LEU A 123 14.15 6.35 -23.34
N HIS A 124 13.95 6.34 -24.65
CA HIS A 124 12.89 5.55 -25.27
C HIS A 124 13.17 4.06 -25.13
N THR A 125 14.42 3.63 -25.34
CA THR A 125 14.85 2.24 -25.12
C THR A 125 14.73 1.84 -23.66
N TRP A 126 14.99 2.77 -22.75
CA TRP A 126 14.83 2.52 -21.32
C TRP A 126 13.38 2.25 -20.92
N ASN A 127 12.45 3.09 -21.38
CA ASN A 127 11.03 2.94 -21.05
C ASN A 127 10.48 1.57 -21.50
N ALA A 128 10.86 1.13 -22.71
CA ALA A 128 10.50 -0.18 -23.24
C ALA A 128 11.12 -1.33 -22.43
N THR A 129 12.35 -1.16 -21.93
CA THR A 129 13.01 -2.15 -21.09
C THR A 129 12.33 -2.26 -19.72
N MET A 130 12.06 -1.12 -19.08
CA MET A 130 11.44 -1.09 -17.77
C MET A 130 10.01 -1.62 -17.78
N THR A 131 9.22 -1.29 -18.81
CA THR A 131 7.87 -1.87 -18.98
C THR A 131 7.92 -3.41 -18.96
N LYS A 132 8.94 -4.03 -19.58
CA LYS A 132 9.11 -5.49 -19.55
C LYS A 132 9.49 -6.01 -18.17
N VAL A 133 10.37 -5.29 -17.47
CA VAL A 133 10.78 -5.62 -16.10
C VAL A 133 9.59 -5.57 -15.16
N ASP A 134 8.75 -4.53 -15.24
CA ASP A 134 7.55 -4.36 -14.40
C ASP A 134 6.57 -5.52 -14.62
N ILE A 135 6.35 -5.90 -15.88
CA ILE A 135 5.46 -7.01 -16.23
C ILE A 135 6.01 -8.33 -15.69
N ILE A 136 7.31 -8.60 -15.86
CA ILE A 136 7.95 -9.81 -15.33
C ILE A 136 7.86 -9.83 -13.80
N SER A 137 8.10 -8.70 -13.15
CA SER A 137 7.99 -8.55 -11.70
C SER A 137 6.58 -8.87 -11.22
N CYS A 138 5.56 -8.22 -11.80
CA CYS A 138 4.15 -8.44 -11.50
C CYS A 138 3.74 -9.92 -11.67
N VAL A 139 4.08 -10.53 -12.81
CA VAL A 139 3.80 -11.95 -13.08
C VAL A 139 4.51 -12.84 -12.05
N SER A 140 5.77 -12.55 -11.73
CA SER A 140 6.57 -13.36 -10.80
C SER A 140 6.02 -13.32 -9.37
N ILE A 141 5.60 -12.15 -8.90
CA ILE A 141 4.96 -11.96 -7.59
C ILE A 141 3.65 -12.72 -7.55
N TRP A 142 2.81 -12.55 -8.57
CA TRP A 142 1.50 -13.21 -8.64
C TRP A 142 1.63 -14.74 -8.65
N VAL A 143 2.53 -15.29 -9.47
CA VAL A 143 2.81 -16.73 -9.51
C VAL A 143 3.37 -17.23 -8.18
N THR A 144 4.29 -16.50 -7.57
CA THR A 144 4.89 -16.88 -6.27
C THR A 144 3.83 -16.93 -5.18
N LEU A 145 2.95 -15.93 -5.11
CA LEU A 145 1.83 -15.91 -4.18
C LEU A 145 0.87 -17.08 -4.44
N LEU A 146 0.46 -17.29 -5.70
CA LEU A 146 -0.44 -18.39 -6.05
C LEU A 146 0.12 -19.76 -5.63
N VAL A 147 1.40 -20.02 -5.95
CA VAL A 147 2.08 -21.26 -5.54
C VAL A 147 2.11 -21.39 -4.02
N THR A 148 2.46 -20.31 -3.31
CA THR A 148 2.52 -20.29 -1.85
C THR A 148 1.16 -20.58 -1.21
N ILE A 149 0.07 -19.98 -1.72
CA ILE A 149 -1.32 -20.22 -1.30
C ILE A 149 -1.70 -21.68 -1.48
N ILE A 150 -1.41 -22.26 -2.65
CA ILE A 150 -1.71 -23.66 -2.96
C ILE A 150 -0.97 -24.59 -1.99
N LEU A 151 0.31 -24.34 -1.76
CA LEU A 151 1.13 -25.12 -0.83
C LEU A 151 0.65 -24.99 0.61
N LEU A 152 0.31 -23.76 1.06
CA LEU A 152 -0.22 -23.50 2.39
C LEU A 152 -1.56 -24.22 2.61
N THR A 153 -2.46 -24.16 1.64
CA THR A 153 -3.75 -24.86 1.69
C THR A 153 -3.56 -26.37 1.80
N LYS A 154 -2.63 -26.94 1.02
CA LYS A 154 -2.28 -28.36 1.10
C LYS A 154 -1.68 -28.73 2.47
N ALA A 155 -0.79 -27.90 3.01
CA ALA A 155 -0.20 -28.11 4.33
C ALA A 155 -1.27 -28.07 5.43
N MET A 156 -2.15 -27.08 5.41
CA MET A 156 -3.27 -26.97 6.35
C MET A 156 -4.23 -28.16 6.23
N ALA A 157 -4.56 -28.60 5.02
CA ALA A 157 -5.42 -29.76 4.81
C ALA A 157 -4.78 -31.06 5.35
N LYS A 158 -3.47 -31.23 5.15
CA LYS A 158 -2.70 -32.36 5.70
C LYS A 158 -2.73 -32.36 7.24
N HIS A 159 -2.49 -31.20 7.85
CA HIS A 159 -2.55 -31.04 9.31
C HIS A 159 -3.94 -31.26 9.88
N ALA A 160 -4.98 -30.77 9.21
CA ALA A 160 -6.37 -31.01 9.62
C ALA A 160 -6.70 -32.51 9.63
N ARG A 161 -6.29 -33.25 8.60
CA ARG A 161 -6.48 -34.72 8.53
C ARG A 161 -5.68 -35.45 9.61
N ALA A 162 -4.45 -35.04 9.88
CA ALA A 162 -3.64 -35.65 10.94
C ALA A 162 -4.28 -35.45 12.33
N ARG A 163 -4.81 -34.25 12.62
CA ARG A 163 -5.52 -33.97 13.87
C ARG A 163 -6.80 -34.77 14.01
N GLN A 164 -7.58 -34.91 12.94
CA GLN A 164 -8.81 -35.72 12.97
C GLN A 164 -8.53 -37.17 13.38
N ARG A 165 -7.44 -37.77 12.91
CA ARG A 165 -7.03 -39.13 13.31
C ARG A 165 -6.70 -39.23 14.80
N MET A 166 -5.93 -38.27 15.33
CA MET A 166 -5.57 -38.26 16.77
C MET A 166 -6.79 -38.02 17.67
N VAL A 167 -7.73 -37.18 17.25
CA VAL A 167 -8.96 -36.90 18.02
C VAL A 167 -9.86 -38.14 18.07
N SER A 168 -9.95 -38.91 16.97
CA SER A 168 -10.70 -40.17 16.97
C SER A 168 -10.12 -41.21 17.96
N GLU A 169 -8.81 -41.21 18.18
CA GLU A 169 -8.17 -42.10 19.17
C GLU A 169 -8.23 -41.56 20.61
N SER A 170 -8.25 -40.24 20.79
CA SER A 170 -8.15 -39.58 22.11
C SER A 170 -9.50 -39.28 22.77
N GLN A 171 -10.49 -40.17 22.61
CA GLN A 171 -11.91 -39.95 22.86
C GLN A 171 -12.32 -39.48 24.29
N HIS A 172 -11.39 -39.27 25.24
CA HIS A 172 -11.68 -39.02 26.66
C HIS A 172 -10.95 -37.87 27.38
N GLY A 173 -10.25 -36.93 26.71
CA GLY A 173 -9.61 -35.86 27.49
C GLY A 173 -9.16 -34.60 26.75
N SER A 174 -9.79 -33.48 27.10
CA SER A 174 -9.31 -32.09 26.93
C SER A 174 -9.00 -31.60 25.51
N ALA A 175 -10.06 -31.29 24.76
CA ALA A 175 -10.00 -30.41 23.59
C ALA A 175 -10.07 -28.93 24.02
N SER A 176 -8.96 -28.34 24.46
CA SER A 176 -8.93 -26.91 24.78
C SER A 176 -7.53 -26.36 24.56
N ASN A 177 -7.33 -25.59 23.48
CA ASN A 177 -6.33 -24.50 23.31
C ASN A 177 -5.74 -24.34 21.88
N SER A 178 -6.02 -25.20 20.89
CA SER A 178 -5.39 -25.08 19.55
C SER A 178 -6.02 -24.07 18.56
N SER A 179 -7.02 -23.28 18.98
CA SER A 179 -7.78 -22.39 18.06
C SER A 179 -7.00 -21.18 17.55
N LYS A 180 -6.00 -20.68 18.30
CA LYS A 180 -5.27 -19.44 17.94
C LYS A 180 -4.48 -19.54 16.62
N GLY A 181 -3.78 -20.66 16.39
CA GLY A 181 -2.94 -20.81 15.19
C GLY A 181 -3.74 -20.86 13.88
N ARG A 182 -4.95 -21.43 13.92
CA ARG A 182 -5.81 -21.57 12.74
C ARG A 182 -6.32 -20.23 12.22
N THR A 183 -6.56 -19.26 13.12
CA THR A 183 -7.06 -17.92 12.73
C THR A 183 -6.06 -17.17 11.87
N ASN A 184 -4.76 -17.24 12.20
CA ASN A 184 -3.72 -16.53 11.44
C ASN A 184 -3.54 -17.11 10.03
N SER A 185 -3.49 -18.44 9.89
CA SER A 185 -3.36 -19.08 8.57
C SER A 185 -4.60 -18.82 7.69
N ILE A 186 -5.80 -18.74 8.27
CA ILE A 186 -7.02 -18.34 7.54
C ILE A 186 -6.95 -16.88 7.11
N LEU A 187 -6.51 -15.97 7.98
CA LEU A 187 -6.39 -14.54 7.67
C LEU A 187 -5.45 -14.32 6.49
N LEU A 188 -4.28 -14.97 6.51
CA LEU A 188 -3.32 -14.92 5.41
C LEU A 188 -3.90 -15.49 4.11
N LEU A 189 -4.63 -16.61 4.20
CA LEU A 189 -5.26 -17.20 3.03
C LEU A 189 -6.29 -16.24 2.42
N CYS A 190 -7.09 -15.57 3.26
CA CYS A 190 -8.05 -14.57 2.82
C CYS A 190 -7.36 -13.37 2.15
N SER A 191 -6.32 -12.79 2.76
CA SER A 191 -5.62 -11.64 2.18
C SER A 191 -4.96 -12.01 0.86
N ALA A 192 -4.35 -13.19 0.76
CA ALA A 192 -3.70 -13.64 -0.46
C ALA A 192 -4.70 -13.92 -1.60
N ILE A 193 -5.90 -14.44 -1.27
CA ILE A 193 -7.00 -14.59 -2.25
C ILE A 193 -7.49 -13.22 -2.72
N ILE A 194 -7.70 -12.27 -1.80
CA ILE A 194 -8.18 -10.92 -2.11
C ILE A 194 -7.19 -10.23 -3.03
N TYR A 195 -5.90 -10.23 -2.65
CA TYR A 195 -4.82 -9.73 -3.48
C TYR A 195 -4.83 -10.37 -4.88
N SER A 196 -4.95 -11.69 -4.96
CA SER A 196 -4.97 -12.40 -6.25
C SER A 196 -6.15 -11.95 -7.14
N VAL A 197 -7.33 -11.73 -6.55
CA VAL A 197 -8.53 -11.27 -7.25
C VAL A 197 -8.42 -9.81 -7.67
N THR A 198 -7.89 -8.94 -6.82
CA THR A 198 -7.77 -7.51 -7.09
C THR A 198 -6.66 -7.20 -8.09
N GLN A 199 -5.57 -7.96 -8.08
CA GLN A 199 -4.46 -7.78 -9.02
C GLN A 199 -4.67 -8.48 -10.36
N PHE A 200 -5.60 -9.43 -10.45
CA PHE A 200 -5.82 -10.18 -11.69
C PHE A 200 -6.12 -9.29 -12.91
N PRO A 201 -6.99 -8.26 -12.84
CA PRO A 201 -7.23 -7.38 -13.98
C PRO A 201 -5.98 -6.61 -14.43
N PHE A 202 -5.14 -6.20 -13.48
CA PHE A 202 -3.88 -5.50 -13.76
C PHE A 202 -2.87 -6.43 -14.44
N LEU A 203 -2.78 -7.69 -13.98
CA LEU A 203 -2.00 -8.74 -14.63
C LEU A 203 -2.47 -9.00 -16.07
N VAL A 204 -3.78 -9.12 -16.30
CA VAL A 204 -4.34 -9.32 -17.64
C VAL A 204 -3.97 -8.16 -18.56
N TYR A 205 -4.08 -6.92 -18.07
CA TYR A 205 -3.67 -5.74 -18.82
C TYR A 205 -2.19 -5.78 -19.21
N HIS A 206 -1.30 -6.12 -18.28
CA HIS A 206 0.13 -6.25 -18.55
C HIS A 206 0.46 -7.36 -19.57
N LEU A 207 -0.23 -8.50 -19.50
CA LEU A 207 -0.08 -9.58 -20.49
C LEU A 207 -0.57 -9.15 -21.87
N LEU A 208 -1.69 -8.44 -21.95
CA LEU A 208 -2.20 -7.88 -23.20
C LEU A 208 -1.24 -6.86 -23.80
N ARG A 209 -0.62 -6.01 -22.97
CA ARG A 209 0.40 -5.05 -23.40
C ARG A 209 1.66 -5.73 -23.91
N MET A 210 2.09 -6.85 -23.30
CA MET A 210 3.15 -7.69 -23.84
C MET A 210 2.81 -8.29 -25.21
N ALA A 211 1.54 -8.66 -25.44
CA ALA A 211 1.07 -9.21 -26.70
C ALA A 211 0.96 -8.17 -27.83
N GLU A 212 0.77 -6.90 -27.46
CA GLU A 212 0.77 -5.74 -28.38
C GLU A 212 2.19 -5.38 -28.84
N GLU A 213 3.19 -5.48 -27.97
CA GLU A 213 4.57 -5.12 -28.29
C GLU A 213 5.27 -6.14 -29.24
N PRO A 214 6.22 -5.68 -30.08
CA PRO A 214 7.06 -6.57 -30.87
C PRO A 214 7.84 -7.55 -29.98
N PRO A 215 7.92 -8.84 -30.34
CA PRO A 215 7.71 -9.40 -31.69
C PRO A 215 6.29 -9.94 -31.97
N TYR A 216 5.37 -9.91 -31.02
CA TYR A 216 4.10 -10.64 -31.14
C TYR A 216 3.10 -9.88 -32.01
N CYS A 217 2.85 -8.60 -31.71
CA CYS A 217 1.91 -7.75 -32.46
C CYS A 217 0.53 -8.41 -32.71
N TRP A 218 0.03 -9.22 -31.78
CA TRP A 218 -1.18 -10.04 -31.97
C TRP A 218 -2.47 -9.23 -31.82
N ILE A 219 -2.44 -8.16 -31.02
CA ILE A 219 -3.61 -7.39 -30.62
C ILE A 219 -3.27 -5.90 -30.76
N ASN A 220 -4.19 -5.11 -31.28
CA ASN A 220 -4.10 -3.65 -31.28
C ASN A 220 -5.12 -3.10 -30.28
N ILE A 221 -4.64 -2.52 -29.18
CA ILE A 221 -5.50 -2.04 -28.10
C ILE A 221 -5.71 -0.53 -28.29
N PRO A 222 -6.96 -0.05 -28.41
CA PRO A 222 -7.19 1.38 -28.55
C PRO A 222 -6.68 2.11 -27.31
N GLN A 223 -5.99 3.25 -27.48
CA GLN A 223 -5.40 4.03 -26.39
C GLN A 223 -6.40 4.39 -25.27
N LYS A 224 -7.68 4.58 -25.62
CA LYS A 224 -8.75 4.82 -24.65
C LYS A 224 -8.97 3.64 -23.70
N ALA A 225 -8.88 2.41 -24.21
CA ALA A 225 -9.01 1.22 -23.40
C ALA A 225 -7.78 1.03 -22.48
N VAL A 226 -6.58 1.37 -22.97
CA VAL A 226 -5.35 1.37 -22.15
C VAL A 226 -5.49 2.31 -20.96
N ALA A 227 -5.91 3.56 -21.20
CA ALA A 227 -6.10 4.54 -20.13
C ALA A 227 -7.17 4.09 -19.12
N LEU A 228 -8.29 3.53 -19.59
CA LEU A 228 -9.34 3.02 -18.71
C LEU A 228 -8.87 1.82 -17.88
N ALA A 229 -8.13 0.89 -18.49
CA ALA A 229 -7.61 -0.30 -17.81
C ALA A 229 -6.60 0.06 -16.72
N LEU A 230 -5.72 1.04 -16.96
CA LEU A 230 -4.78 1.56 -15.97
C LEU A 230 -5.53 2.15 -14.77
N VAL A 231 -6.44 3.10 -15.01
CA VAL A 231 -7.24 3.72 -13.94
C VAL A 231 -8.04 2.69 -13.17
N PHE A 232 -8.64 1.71 -13.86
CA PHE A 232 -9.39 0.65 -13.21
C PHE A 232 -8.49 -0.26 -12.36
N GLY A 233 -7.32 -0.65 -12.89
CA GLY A 233 -6.34 -1.47 -12.18
C GLY A 233 -5.83 -0.80 -10.92
N GLU A 234 -5.38 0.45 -11.00
CA GLU A 234 -4.90 1.22 -9.86
C GLU A 234 -5.96 1.37 -8.76
N ASN A 235 -7.20 1.72 -9.14
CA ASN A 235 -8.29 1.83 -8.18
C ASN A 235 -8.62 0.49 -7.52
N LEU A 236 -8.51 -0.62 -8.26
CA LEU A 236 -8.76 -1.95 -7.73
C LEU A 236 -7.63 -2.41 -6.80
N SER A 237 -6.38 -2.08 -7.08
CA SER A 237 -5.23 -2.29 -6.18
C SER A 237 -5.41 -1.53 -4.86
N ILE A 238 -5.78 -0.24 -4.94
CA ILE A 238 -6.07 0.59 -3.74
C ILE A 238 -7.22 -0.02 -2.94
N LEU A 239 -8.29 -0.45 -3.61
CA LEU A 239 -9.42 -1.11 -2.97
C LEU A 239 -8.99 -2.42 -2.29
N GLY A 240 -8.10 -3.19 -2.91
CA GLY A 240 -7.54 -4.41 -2.33
C GLY A 240 -6.86 -4.15 -0.99
N TYR A 241 -6.01 -3.14 -0.90
CA TYR A 241 -5.36 -2.77 0.38
C TYR A 241 -6.37 -2.32 1.44
N ALA A 242 -7.43 -1.61 1.05
CA ALA A 242 -8.50 -1.23 1.98
C ALA A 242 -9.25 -2.48 2.51
N ILE A 243 -9.56 -3.43 1.62
CA ILE A 243 -10.21 -4.69 1.99
C ILE A 243 -9.32 -5.49 2.94
N ASP A 244 -8.01 -5.59 2.69
CA ASP A 244 -7.07 -6.30 3.57
C ASP A 244 -7.06 -5.72 4.99
N PHE A 245 -7.13 -4.39 5.12
CA PHE A 245 -7.29 -3.74 6.43
C PHE A 245 -8.59 -4.19 7.13
N PHE A 246 -9.71 -4.21 6.40
CA PHE A 246 -10.99 -4.66 6.96
C PHE A 246 -10.96 -6.13 7.35
N VAL A 247 -10.32 -6.99 6.56
CA VAL A 247 -10.13 -8.41 6.90
C VAL A 247 -9.33 -8.54 8.20
N CYS A 248 -8.20 -7.83 8.30
CA CYS A 248 -7.41 -7.80 9.53
C CYS A 248 -8.22 -7.31 10.74
N TYR A 249 -9.03 -6.27 10.53
CA TYR A 249 -9.90 -5.71 11.56
C TYR A 249 -10.99 -6.67 12.01
N LEU A 250 -11.68 -7.32 11.08
CA LEU A 250 -12.78 -8.24 11.40
C LEU A 250 -12.26 -9.53 12.04
N SER A 251 -11.13 -10.05 11.56
CA SER A 251 -10.57 -11.33 11.99
C SER A 251 -9.84 -11.26 13.33
N SER A 252 -9.18 -10.15 13.68
CA SER A 252 -8.38 -10.04 14.91
C SER A 252 -9.09 -9.25 16.01
N THR A 253 -9.44 -9.91 17.12
CA THR A 253 -9.98 -9.23 18.32
C THR A 253 -8.95 -8.32 18.98
N GLY A 254 -7.68 -8.70 18.96
CA GLY A 254 -6.57 -7.90 19.48
C GLY A 254 -6.43 -6.59 18.72
N PHE A 255 -6.50 -6.65 17.39
CA PHE A 255 -6.49 -5.45 16.53
C PHE A 255 -7.61 -4.49 16.87
N ARG A 256 -8.84 -5.01 16.95
CA ARG A 256 -10.02 -4.19 17.28
C ARG A 256 -9.86 -3.47 18.61
N ARG A 257 -9.29 -4.12 19.62
CA ARG A 257 -8.99 -3.49 20.91
C ARG A 257 -7.97 -2.36 20.77
N GLN A 258 -6.89 -2.57 20.02
CA GLN A 258 -5.86 -1.54 19.79
C GLN A 258 -6.42 -0.33 19.02
N VAL A 259 -7.16 -0.56 17.93
CA VAL A 259 -7.80 0.51 17.15
C VAL A 259 -8.80 1.28 18.02
N ARG A 260 -9.63 0.59 18.82
CA ARG A 260 -10.53 1.26 19.77
C ARG A 260 -9.77 2.06 20.83
N SER A 261 -8.64 1.55 21.34
CA SER A 261 -7.83 2.30 22.31
C SER A 261 -7.19 3.56 21.71
N LEU A 262 -6.80 3.53 20.43
CA LEU A 262 -6.29 4.72 19.73
C LEU A 262 -7.40 5.76 19.53
N ILE A 263 -8.59 5.32 19.10
CA ILE A 263 -9.75 6.20 18.92
C ILE A 263 -10.24 6.77 20.26
N ALA A 264 -10.26 5.97 21.31
CA ALA A 264 -10.67 6.40 22.65
C ALA A 264 -9.61 7.30 23.31
N GLY A 265 -8.32 6.97 23.16
CA GLY A 265 -7.21 7.77 23.68
C GLY A 265 -7.10 9.15 23.02
N SER A 266 -7.49 9.26 21.75
CA SER A 266 -7.62 10.55 21.07
C SER A 266 -8.69 11.45 21.70
N LYS A 267 -9.65 10.91 22.48
CA LYS A 267 -10.68 11.69 23.17
C LYS A 267 -10.28 12.10 24.60
N THR A 268 -9.26 11.49 25.18
CA THR A 268 -8.87 11.73 26.58
C THR A 268 -7.59 12.56 26.76
N ASN A 269 -6.97 13.06 25.69
CA ASN A 269 -5.88 14.04 25.77
C ASN A 269 -6.38 15.46 26.13
N GLY A 270 -7.06 15.54 27.27
CA GLY A 270 -7.16 16.72 28.12
C GLY A 270 -6.70 16.46 29.56
N GLN A 271 -6.51 15.21 30.01
CA GLN A 271 -6.03 14.91 31.36
C GLN A 271 -5.14 13.67 31.35
N GLY A 272 -3.88 13.84 31.79
CA GLY A 272 -2.85 12.81 31.77
C GLY A 272 -3.25 11.54 32.49
N ALA A 273 -3.38 10.45 31.74
CA ALA A 273 -3.50 9.12 32.29
C ALA A 273 -2.09 8.54 32.48
N SER A 274 -1.57 8.64 33.70
CA SER A 274 -0.50 7.79 34.19
C SER A 274 -0.99 6.33 34.16
N PHE A 275 -0.32 5.49 33.39
CA PHE A 275 -0.54 4.05 33.36
C PHE A 275 -0.04 3.47 34.69
N SER A 276 -0.90 3.47 35.72
CA SER A 276 -0.64 2.73 36.95
C SER A 276 -0.75 1.23 36.66
N SER A 277 0.42 0.62 36.45
CA SER A 277 0.64 -0.81 36.56
C SER A 277 0.63 -1.21 38.04
N SER A 278 -0.53 -1.29 38.67
CA SER A 278 -0.69 -1.97 39.97
C SER A 278 -2.11 -2.49 40.10
N ASP A 279 -2.23 -3.81 40.06
CA ASP A 279 -3.03 -4.62 41.00
C ASP A 279 -3.25 -6.00 40.38
N CYS A 280 -2.19 -6.79 40.38
CA CYS A 280 -2.32 -8.23 40.52
C CYS A 280 -2.32 -8.51 42.02
N ASP A 281 -3.48 -8.29 42.64
CA ASP A 281 -3.70 -8.63 44.04
C ASP A 281 -3.72 -10.15 44.16
N GLY A 282 -2.58 -10.66 44.64
CA GLY A 282 -2.30 -12.06 44.83
C GLY A 282 -2.91 -12.54 46.13
N ASN A 283 -4.02 -13.26 46.05
CA ASN A 283 -4.42 -14.21 47.07
C ASN A 283 -5.21 -15.37 46.41
N ARG A 284 -4.47 -16.30 45.80
CA ARG A 284 -4.95 -17.67 45.59
C ARG A 284 -4.02 -18.64 46.30
N PRO A 285 -4.56 -19.56 47.12
CA PRO A 285 -3.76 -20.47 47.93
C PRO A 285 -2.99 -21.44 47.04
N LEU A 286 -1.73 -21.67 47.45
CA LEU A 286 -0.77 -22.63 46.93
C LEU A 286 -1.37 -24.04 46.92
N GLN A 287 -1.94 -24.46 45.80
CA GLN A 287 -2.26 -25.86 45.55
C GLN A 287 -1.34 -26.40 44.47
N SER A 288 -0.26 -27.06 44.93
CA SER A 288 0.48 -28.13 44.27
C SER A 288 0.39 -28.16 42.73
N GLN A 289 1.03 -27.20 42.07
CA GLN A 289 1.33 -27.30 40.65
C GLN A 289 2.52 -28.25 40.49
N ARG A 290 2.15 -29.52 40.27
CA ARG A 290 2.98 -30.54 39.65
C ARG A 290 3.63 -29.96 38.40
N LEU A 291 4.94 -30.16 38.27
CA LEU A 291 5.75 -29.88 37.08
C LEU A 291 5.11 -30.47 35.82
N SER A 292 4.22 -29.72 35.18
CA SER A 292 4.04 -29.73 33.75
C SER A 292 4.65 -28.42 33.28
N GLY A 293 5.82 -28.51 32.64
CA GLY A 293 6.43 -27.39 31.95
C GLY A 293 5.56 -26.97 30.76
N GLU A 294 4.41 -26.37 31.03
CA GLU A 294 3.76 -25.47 30.09
C GLU A 294 4.66 -24.24 30.03
N LEU A 295 5.56 -24.27 29.06
CA LEU A 295 6.20 -23.10 28.50
C LEU A 295 5.06 -22.16 28.08
N HIS A 296 4.63 -21.30 29.00
CA HIS A 296 3.70 -20.24 28.72
C HIS A 296 4.48 -19.31 27.79
N CYS A 297 4.34 -19.54 26.48
CA CYS A 297 4.87 -18.66 25.45
C CYS A 297 4.28 -17.29 25.72
N GLN A 298 5.09 -16.50 26.41
CA GLN A 298 4.93 -15.07 26.57
C GLN A 298 4.70 -14.53 25.16
N ASP A 299 3.56 -13.85 24.97
CA ASP A 299 3.10 -13.16 23.77
C ASP A 299 4.10 -12.06 23.36
N ASN A 300 5.33 -12.46 23.04
CA ASN A 300 6.45 -11.59 22.73
C ASN A 300 6.33 -11.14 21.27
N GLY A 301 5.51 -10.12 21.07
CA GLY A 301 5.77 -9.00 20.14
C GLY A 301 5.60 -9.23 18.64
N SER A 302 5.71 -10.45 18.12
CA SER A 302 5.77 -10.67 16.67
C SER A 302 4.49 -10.29 15.90
N PRO A 303 3.27 -10.71 16.30
CA PRO A 303 2.08 -10.32 15.56
C PRO A 303 1.69 -8.86 15.82
N VAL A 304 2.04 -8.28 16.98
CA VAL A 304 1.66 -6.90 17.34
C VAL A 304 2.46 -5.87 16.56
N PHE A 305 3.73 -6.14 16.27
CA PHE A 305 4.57 -5.22 15.48
C PHE A 305 4.18 -5.20 14.00
N LEU A 306 4.01 -6.38 13.38
CA LEU A 306 3.53 -6.48 12.00
C LEU A 306 2.16 -5.82 11.85
N LEU A 307 1.28 -6.03 12.83
CA LEU A 307 -0.02 -5.39 12.88
C LEU A 307 0.06 -3.86 13.00
N ARG A 308 1.01 -3.33 13.77
CA ARG A 308 1.26 -1.88 13.85
C ARG A 308 1.80 -1.32 12.54
N LEU A 309 2.70 -2.05 11.88
CA LEU A 309 3.22 -1.67 10.57
C LEU A 309 2.10 -1.68 9.52
N THR A 310 1.27 -2.73 9.49
CA THR A 310 0.07 -2.82 8.65
C THR A 310 -0.95 -1.72 8.97
N ILE A 311 -1.13 -1.32 10.24
CA ILE A 311 -2.01 -0.18 10.58
C ILE A 311 -1.46 1.12 9.99
N VAL A 312 -0.16 1.33 10.11
CA VAL A 312 0.48 2.56 9.62
C VAL A 312 0.44 2.59 8.09
N THR A 313 0.79 1.51 7.41
CA THR A 313 0.76 1.43 5.95
C THR A 313 -0.67 1.45 5.40
N CYS A 314 -1.60 0.66 5.94
CA CYS A 314 -3.01 0.72 5.53
C CYS A 314 -3.66 2.08 5.87
N GLY A 315 -3.29 2.69 6.99
CA GLY A 315 -3.76 4.02 7.38
C GLY A 315 -3.28 5.10 6.41
N LEU A 316 -2.01 5.07 6.02
CA LEU A 316 -1.44 5.95 4.99
C LEU A 316 -2.11 5.73 3.63
N LYS A 317 -2.35 4.48 3.22
CA LYS A 317 -3.08 4.14 1.99
C LYS A 317 -4.53 4.60 1.99
N PHE A 318 -5.23 4.51 3.14
CA PHE A 318 -6.60 5.02 3.28
C PHE A 318 -6.65 6.54 3.19
N ILE A 319 -5.71 7.24 3.86
CA ILE A 319 -5.56 8.68 3.75
C ILE A 319 -5.26 9.08 2.30
N ARG A 320 -4.41 8.34 1.60
CA ARG A 320 -4.13 8.53 0.17
C ARG A 320 -5.37 8.36 -0.70
N CYS A 321 -6.20 7.35 -0.45
CA CYS A 321 -7.45 7.16 -1.19
C CYS A 321 -8.39 8.37 -1.02
N ILE A 322 -8.51 8.89 0.20
CA ILE A 322 -9.26 10.12 0.48
C ILE A 322 -8.61 11.33 -0.23
N LEU A 323 -7.30 11.48 -0.15
CA LEU A 323 -6.57 12.60 -0.75
C LEU A 323 -6.67 12.58 -2.27
N PHE A 324 -6.56 11.41 -2.90
CA PHE A 324 -6.67 11.21 -4.33
C PHE A 324 -8.10 11.50 -4.82
N HIS A 325 -9.13 11.02 -4.11
CA HIS A 325 -10.51 11.35 -4.43
C HIS A 325 -10.77 12.87 -4.30
N PHE A 326 -10.19 13.50 -3.29
CA PHE A 326 -10.28 14.93 -3.08
C PHE A 326 -9.58 15.71 -4.20
N LEU A 327 -8.33 15.35 -4.54
CA LEU A 327 -7.54 15.98 -5.61
C LEU A 327 -8.16 15.75 -7.00
N SER A 328 -8.65 14.55 -7.31
CA SER A 328 -9.34 14.26 -8.57
C SER A 328 -10.62 15.08 -8.74
N ASN A 329 -11.34 15.34 -7.64
CA ASN A 329 -12.50 16.21 -7.65
C ASN A 329 -12.11 17.70 -7.77
N CYS A 330 -10.96 18.10 -7.23
CA CYS A 330 -10.43 19.46 -7.36
C CYS A 330 -9.84 19.77 -8.75
N ILE A 331 -9.24 18.78 -9.42
CA ILE A 331 -8.61 18.91 -10.75
C ILE A 331 -9.66 18.85 -11.88
N SER A 332 -10.91 18.50 -11.56
CA SER A 332 -12.05 18.67 -12.46
C SER A 332 -12.44 20.15 -12.59
N PHE A 333 -11.52 20.98 -13.09
CA PHE A 333 -11.80 22.34 -13.53
C PHE A 333 -12.75 22.30 -14.74
N PRO A 334 -13.67 23.27 -14.88
CA PRO A 334 -14.68 23.25 -15.91
C PRO A 334 -14.01 23.22 -17.28
N ARG A 335 -14.38 22.23 -18.10
CA ARG A 335 -14.25 22.35 -19.55
C ARG A 335 -14.98 23.63 -19.91
N GLY A 336 -14.22 24.69 -20.20
CA GLY A 336 -14.76 25.88 -20.83
C GLY A 336 -15.29 25.47 -22.18
N ASP A 337 -16.61 25.54 -22.33
CA ASP A 337 -17.26 25.70 -23.63
C ASP A 337 -16.93 27.09 -24.20
#